data_AF-A0A519IID1-F1
#
_entry.id   AF-A0A519IID1-F1
#
_cell.length_a   1.000
_cell.length_b   1.000
_cell.length_c   1.000
_cell.angle_alpha   90.00
_cell.angle_beta   90.00
_cell.angle_gamma   90.00
#
_symmetry.space_group_name_H-M   'P 1'
#
loop_
_entity.id
_entity.type
_entity.pdbx_description
1 polymer ?
#
loop_
_entity_poly.entity_id
_entity_poly.type
_entity_poly.pdbx_seq_one_letter_code
_entity_poly.pdbx_strand_id
1 'polypeptide(L)'
;MNSAPRIGSEGYGPYIERAYAGTDAAAAWEAVQWLRHCTTNEIRRQSFEQARDRGVAPEMMTQMMVEADADARRCQTVTAQHHALLPELAARAGRAGLPEVRHAYVNSLFARELSAAQRQDVAQRMRRDARAGLGPSLLNAALSDAGWGLSDEEKFAFLLAYATQFDQPGSLELLRLLREHGYLQPRGSLTRQQMAVARELGLRALEQVPARSR
;
A
#
# COMPACT_ATOMS: atom_id res chain seq x y z
N MET A 1 16.05 -5.68 17.91
CA MET A 1 15.14 -4.67 17.35
C MET A 1 15.99 -3.44 17.05
N ASN A 2 16.43 -3.25 15.80
CA ASN A 2 17.15 -2.03 15.43
C ASN A 2 16.14 -0.91 15.26
N SER A 3 16.23 0.12 16.09
CA SER A 3 15.44 1.35 15.96
C SER A 3 15.77 1.99 14.61
N ALA A 4 14.73 2.33 13.84
CA ALA A 4 14.90 3.09 12.60
C ALA A 4 15.73 4.36 12.84
N PRO A 5 16.55 4.79 11.88
CA PRO A 5 17.36 6.00 12.04
C PRO A 5 16.46 7.18 12.40
N ARG A 6 16.81 7.91 13.46
CA ARG A 6 16.09 9.12 13.85
C ARG A 6 16.48 10.23 12.89
N ILE A 7 15.69 10.42 11.82
CA ILE A 7 15.96 11.42 10.77
C ILE A 7 15.78 12.83 11.34
N GLY A 8 16.88 13.55 11.39
CA GLY A 8 17.01 14.92 11.88
C GLY A 8 16.79 15.97 10.79
N SER A 9 17.43 17.12 10.96
CA SER A 9 17.29 18.27 10.06
C SER A 9 17.93 18.07 8.68
N GLU A 10 18.75 17.04 8.52
CA GLU A 10 19.39 16.66 7.26
C GLU A 10 18.40 16.11 6.20
N GLY A 11 17.17 15.77 6.60
CA GLY A 11 16.12 15.31 5.69
C GLY A 11 16.34 13.91 5.12
N TYR A 12 15.46 13.49 4.20
CA TYR A 12 15.44 12.13 3.66
C TYR A 12 16.52 11.85 2.60
N GLY A 13 16.99 12.86 1.85
CA GLY A 13 17.91 12.70 0.71
C GLY A 13 19.15 11.84 1.02
N PRO A 14 19.98 12.20 2.01
CA PRO A 14 21.19 11.45 2.34
C PRO A 14 20.92 9.99 2.77
N TYR A 15 19.75 9.71 3.35
CA TYR A 15 19.39 8.34 3.73
C TYR A 15 18.95 7.51 2.52
N ILE A 16 18.28 8.14 1.54
CA ILE A 16 17.92 7.51 0.27
C ILE A 16 19.19 7.15 -0.52
N GLU A 17 20.16 8.07 -0.60
CA GLU A 17 21.46 7.83 -1.25
C GLU A 17 22.20 6.65 -0.60
N ARG A 18 22.27 6.61 0.74
CA ARG A 18 22.88 5.50 1.47
C ARG A 18 22.16 4.17 1.24
N ALA A 19 20.83 4.18 1.29
CA ALA A 19 20.03 2.99 1.02
C ALA A 19 20.24 2.47 -0.40
N TYR A 20 20.39 3.38 -1.38
CA TYR A 20 20.67 3.04 -2.76
C TYR A 20 22.06 2.43 -2.96
N ALA A 21 23.09 3.04 -2.37
CA ALA A 21 24.48 2.56 -2.45
C ALA A 21 24.73 1.25 -1.70
N GLY A 22 23.95 0.96 -0.65
CA GLY A 22 24.06 -0.26 0.15
C GLY A 22 23.34 -1.48 -0.44
N THR A 23 23.44 -2.61 0.23
CA THR A 23 22.71 -3.85 -0.11
C THR A 23 21.60 -4.20 0.87
N ASP A 24 21.39 -3.38 1.90
CA ASP A 24 20.37 -3.62 2.92
C ASP A 24 18.97 -3.41 2.35
N ALA A 25 18.20 -4.50 2.30
CA ALA A 25 16.83 -4.49 1.81
C ALA A 25 15.88 -3.71 2.72
N ALA A 26 16.12 -3.67 4.04
CA ALA A 26 15.30 -2.92 4.98
C ALA A 26 15.51 -1.41 4.79
N ALA A 27 16.78 -0.97 4.66
CA ALA A 27 17.09 0.42 4.32
C ALA A 27 16.51 0.82 2.95
N ALA A 28 16.61 -0.07 1.94
CA ALA A 28 15.98 0.17 0.64
C ALA A 28 14.46 0.31 0.77
N TRP A 29 13.83 -0.45 1.67
CA TRP A 29 12.41 -0.35 1.93
C TRP A 29 12.02 0.97 2.61
N GLU A 30 12.76 1.40 3.64
CA GLU A 30 12.55 2.69 4.29
C GLU A 30 12.68 3.85 3.30
N ALA A 31 13.68 3.81 2.41
CA ALA A 31 13.86 4.82 1.38
C ALA A 31 12.65 4.92 0.43
N VAL A 32 12.08 3.79 0.02
CA VAL A 32 10.85 3.77 -0.79
C VAL A 32 9.68 4.40 -0.02
N GLN A 33 9.55 4.12 1.28
CA GLN A 33 8.50 4.71 2.09
C GLN A 33 8.64 6.23 2.20
N TRP A 34 9.85 6.76 2.40
CA TRP A 34 10.07 8.21 2.43
C TRP A 34 9.78 8.86 1.09
N LEU A 35 10.27 8.28 -0.02
CA LEU A 35 9.99 8.79 -1.37
C LEU A 35 8.49 8.91 -1.62
N ARG A 36 7.71 7.88 -1.25
CA ARG A 36 6.25 7.91 -1.39
C ARG A 36 5.58 8.95 -0.51
N HIS A 37 5.99 9.03 0.75
CA HIS A 37 5.47 10.03 1.67
C HIS A 37 5.67 11.42 1.11
N CYS A 38 6.84 11.72 0.52
CA CYS A 38 7.11 13.02 -0.07
C CYS A 38 6.23 13.36 -1.27
N THR A 39 5.77 12.37 -2.04
CA THR A 39 4.86 12.60 -3.17
C THR A 39 3.43 12.93 -2.72
N THR A 40 2.96 12.36 -1.61
CA THR A 40 1.57 12.50 -1.16
C THR A 40 1.39 13.40 0.06
N ASN A 41 2.47 13.93 0.64
CA ASN A 41 2.43 14.62 1.92
C ASN A 41 1.48 15.82 1.93
N GLU A 42 1.47 16.62 0.87
CA GLU A 42 0.60 17.80 0.77
C GLU A 42 -0.88 17.41 0.79
N ILE A 43 -1.28 16.46 -0.06
CA ILE A 43 -2.65 15.94 -0.13
C ILE A 43 -3.07 15.33 1.22
N ARG A 44 -2.14 14.61 1.86
CA ARG A 44 -2.36 13.99 3.17
C ARG A 44 -2.61 15.05 4.24
N ARG A 45 -1.77 16.09 4.32
CA ARG A 45 -1.98 17.22 5.23
C ARG A 45 -3.33 17.89 4.98
N GLN A 46 -3.69 18.14 3.71
CA GLN A 46 -4.96 18.79 3.37
C GLN A 46 -6.16 17.92 3.79
N SER A 47 -6.04 16.60 3.65
CA SER A 47 -7.07 15.65 4.09
C SER A 47 -7.27 15.69 5.61
N PHE A 48 -6.19 15.77 6.40
CA PHE A 48 -6.28 15.91 7.86
C PHE A 48 -6.91 17.23 8.26
N GLU A 49 -6.55 18.32 7.58
CA GLU A 49 -7.15 19.63 7.79
C GLU A 49 -8.66 19.63 7.52
N GLN A 50 -9.09 19.07 6.38
CA GLN A 50 -10.52 18.93 6.05
C GLN A 50 -11.27 18.06 7.06
N ALA A 51 -10.65 16.96 7.54
CA ALA A 51 -11.26 16.09 8.54
C ALA A 51 -11.42 16.81 9.89
N ARG A 52 -10.39 17.56 10.33
CA ARG A 52 -10.42 18.41 11.53
C ARG A 52 -11.55 19.43 11.44
N ASP A 53 -11.65 20.15 10.32
CA ASP A 53 -12.62 21.22 10.11
C ASP A 53 -14.07 20.70 10.07
N ARG A 54 -14.26 19.41 9.81
CA ARG A 54 -15.55 18.69 9.91
C ARG A 54 -15.83 18.12 11.30
N GLY A 55 -14.95 18.35 12.28
CA GLY A 55 -15.10 17.86 13.65
C GLY A 55 -14.67 16.41 13.86
N VAL A 56 -14.00 15.78 12.88
CA VAL A 56 -13.51 14.40 13.02
C VAL A 56 -12.26 14.40 13.90
N ALA A 57 -12.39 13.96 15.15
CA ALA A 57 -11.30 13.83 16.13
C ALA A 57 -10.26 14.99 16.06
N PRO A 58 -10.66 16.24 16.36
CA PRO A 58 -9.89 17.44 16.03
C PRO A 58 -8.46 17.46 16.58
N GLU A 59 -8.25 16.95 17.79
CA GLU A 59 -6.93 16.87 18.43
C GLU A 59 -6.01 15.87 17.70
N MET A 60 -6.56 14.71 17.31
CA MET A 60 -5.82 13.70 16.55
C MET A 60 -5.45 14.21 15.17
N MET A 61 -6.39 14.85 14.45
CA MET A 61 -6.10 15.42 13.14
C MET A 61 -5.06 16.55 13.22
N THR A 62 -5.11 17.37 14.27
CA THR A 62 -4.09 18.41 14.51
C THR A 62 -2.70 17.80 14.73
N GLN A 63 -2.60 16.73 15.51
CA GLN A 63 -1.34 15.99 15.68
C GLN A 63 -0.82 15.42 14.35
N MET A 64 -1.71 14.82 13.55
CA MET A 64 -1.36 14.29 12.22
C MET A 64 -0.89 15.39 11.25
N MET A 65 -1.44 16.61 11.35
CA MET A 65 -0.96 17.77 10.59
C MET A 65 0.47 18.17 11.01
N VAL A 66 0.76 18.20 12.31
CA VAL A 66 2.12 18.51 12.82
C VAL A 66 3.14 17.49 12.30
N GLU A 67 2.77 16.22 12.29
CA GLU A 67 3.61 15.15 11.73
C GLU A 67 3.83 15.31 10.23
N ALA A 68 2.78 15.64 9.47
CA ALA A 68 2.88 15.92 8.05
C ALA A 68 3.76 17.16 7.75
N ASP A 69 3.70 18.21 8.58
CA ASP A 69 4.56 19.39 8.42
C ASP A 69 6.04 19.06 8.76
N ALA A 70 6.28 18.18 9.73
CA ALA A 70 7.62 17.68 10.02
C ALA A 70 8.18 16.86 8.86
N ASP A 71 7.35 16.01 8.25
CA ASP A 71 7.72 15.26 7.05
C ASP A 71 7.96 16.18 5.84
N ALA A 72 7.16 17.23 5.67
CA ALA A 72 7.34 18.21 4.60
C ALA A 72 8.75 18.81 4.63
N ARG A 73 9.24 19.16 5.83
CA ARG A 73 10.61 19.67 6.01
C ARG A 73 11.66 18.63 5.62
N ARG A 74 11.50 17.37 6.02
CA ARG A 74 12.43 16.28 5.64
C ARG A 74 12.44 16.02 4.13
N CYS A 75 11.28 16.19 3.48
CA CYS A 75 11.11 16.03 2.04
C CYS A 75 11.79 17.12 1.19
N GLN A 76 12.18 18.27 1.76
CA GLN A 76 12.87 19.34 1.03
C GLN A 76 14.21 18.91 0.42
N THR A 77 14.80 17.82 0.92
CA THR A 77 16.06 17.26 0.44
C THR A 77 15.86 16.15 -0.60
N VAL A 78 14.61 15.77 -0.88
CA VAL A 78 14.27 14.78 -1.90
C VAL A 78 14.19 15.47 -3.26
N THR A 79 14.81 14.87 -4.27
CA THR A 79 14.95 15.46 -5.61
C THR A 79 14.29 14.54 -6.63
N ALA A 80 14.12 15.02 -7.86
CA ALA A 80 13.68 14.18 -8.96
C ALA A 80 14.61 12.98 -9.21
N GLN A 81 15.91 13.13 -8.97
CA GLN A 81 16.88 12.03 -9.06
C GLN A 81 16.60 10.96 -8.00
N HIS A 82 16.32 11.37 -6.75
CA HIS A 82 15.91 10.42 -5.71
C HIS A 82 14.64 9.65 -6.09
N HIS A 83 13.64 10.31 -6.68
CA HIS A 83 12.43 9.65 -7.16
C HIS A 83 12.70 8.65 -8.29
N ALA A 84 13.66 8.92 -9.16
CA ALA A 84 14.05 7.99 -10.23
C ALA A 84 14.66 6.68 -9.70
N LEU A 85 15.16 6.65 -8.46
CA LEU A 85 15.70 5.44 -7.81
C LEU A 85 14.61 4.47 -7.33
N LEU A 86 13.35 4.93 -7.28
CA LEU A 86 12.26 4.18 -6.67
C LEU A 86 12.09 2.77 -7.25
N PRO A 87 12.07 2.55 -8.58
CA PRO A 87 11.88 1.20 -9.14
C PRO A 87 12.96 0.22 -8.69
N GLU A 88 14.22 0.66 -8.60
CA GLU A 88 15.34 -0.21 -8.23
C GLU A 88 15.31 -0.54 -6.72
N LEU A 89 15.14 0.48 -5.87
CA LEU A 89 15.02 0.31 -4.42
C LEU A 89 13.86 -0.64 -4.08
N ALA A 90 12.71 -0.44 -4.72
CA ALA A 90 11.52 -1.25 -4.50
C ALA A 90 11.71 -2.69 -5.03
N ALA A 91 12.36 -2.88 -6.18
CA ALA A 91 12.71 -4.21 -6.68
C ALA A 91 13.67 -4.96 -5.74
N ARG A 92 14.66 -4.26 -5.18
CA ARG A 92 15.63 -4.82 -4.21
C ARG A 92 14.93 -5.28 -2.94
N ALA A 93 14.15 -4.40 -2.33
CA ALA A 93 13.35 -4.72 -1.14
C ALA A 93 12.35 -5.86 -1.42
N GLY A 94 11.76 -5.89 -2.63
CA GLY A 94 10.83 -6.92 -3.07
C GLY A 94 11.46 -8.30 -3.23
N ARG A 95 12.72 -8.39 -3.72
CA ARG A 95 13.47 -9.65 -3.81
C ARG A 95 13.81 -10.24 -2.45
N ALA A 96 14.04 -9.41 -1.44
CA ALA A 96 14.33 -9.84 -0.08
C ALA A 96 13.12 -10.37 0.70
N GLY A 97 11.91 -10.34 0.10
CA GLY A 97 10.73 -10.90 0.73
C GLY A 97 10.24 -10.10 1.95
N LEU A 98 10.60 -8.83 2.09
CA LEU A 98 10.06 -7.98 3.15
C LEU A 98 8.53 -7.80 2.96
N PRO A 99 7.74 -7.90 4.04
CA PRO A 99 6.30 -7.63 4.01
C PRO A 99 6.05 -6.14 3.73
N GLU A 100 4.88 -5.80 3.18
CA GLU A 100 4.46 -4.41 2.90
C GLU A 100 5.30 -3.61 1.88
N VAL A 101 6.53 -4.04 1.50
CA VAL A 101 7.30 -3.46 0.36
C VAL A 101 6.44 -3.33 -0.91
N ARG A 102 5.54 -4.28 -0.99
CA ARG A 102 4.69 -4.65 -2.11
C ARG A 102 3.50 -3.68 -2.21
N HIS A 103 3.14 -3.00 -1.11
CA HIS A 103 2.18 -1.89 -1.06
C HIS A 103 2.73 -0.62 -1.68
N ALA A 104 4.03 -0.34 -1.52
CA ALA A 104 4.61 0.83 -2.13
C ALA A 104 4.68 0.70 -3.64
N TYR A 105 5.17 -0.42 -4.16
CA TYR A 105 5.39 -0.60 -5.61
C TYR A 105 4.12 -0.31 -6.42
N VAL A 106 2.96 -0.70 -5.90
CA VAL A 106 1.63 -0.51 -6.49
C VAL A 106 1.14 0.95 -6.38
N ASN A 107 1.58 1.68 -5.36
CA ASN A 107 1.15 3.05 -5.08
C ASN A 107 2.23 4.11 -5.41
N SER A 108 3.38 3.71 -5.98
CA SER A 108 4.51 4.59 -6.27
C SER A 108 4.84 4.72 -7.76
N LEU A 109 4.30 3.82 -8.57
CA LEU A 109 4.46 3.79 -10.01
C LEU A 109 3.08 3.58 -10.58
N PHE A 110 2.65 4.41 -11.53
CA PHE A 110 1.44 4.07 -12.25
C PHE A 110 1.72 2.79 -13.04
N ALA A 111 0.81 1.82 -13.07
CA ALA A 111 1.03 0.57 -13.80
C ALA A 111 1.48 0.80 -15.27
N ARG A 112 1.05 1.92 -15.86
CA ARG A 112 1.44 2.39 -17.21
C ARG A 112 2.91 2.78 -17.37
N GLU A 113 3.60 3.13 -16.28
CA GLU A 113 5.00 3.57 -16.27
C GLU A 113 6.00 2.41 -16.18
N LEU A 114 5.48 1.20 -15.99
CA LEU A 114 6.27 -0.02 -15.89
C LEU A 114 6.32 -0.78 -17.22
N SER A 115 7.36 -1.59 -17.42
CA SER A 115 7.36 -2.59 -18.49
C SER A 115 6.34 -3.70 -18.18
N ALA A 116 5.92 -4.45 -19.21
CA ALA A 116 5.01 -5.58 -19.05
C ALA A 116 5.56 -6.64 -18.07
N ALA A 117 6.87 -6.93 -18.14
CA ALA A 117 7.52 -7.88 -17.23
C ALA A 117 7.51 -7.39 -15.77
N GLN A 118 7.75 -6.10 -15.54
CA GLN A 118 7.67 -5.52 -14.20
C GLN A 118 6.24 -5.56 -13.66
N ARG A 119 5.23 -5.23 -14.47
CA ARG A 119 3.82 -5.37 -14.07
C ARG A 119 3.47 -6.79 -13.69
N GLN A 120 3.91 -7.78 -14.48
CA GLN A 120 3.62 -9.19 -14.21
C GLN A 120 4.28 -9.68 -12.92
N ASP A 121 5.54 -9.30 -12.67
CA ASP A 121 6.23 -9.60 -11.41
C ASP A 121 5.47 -9.01 -10.21
N VAL A 122 5.00 -7.77 -10.31
CA VAL A 122 4.16 -7.13 -9.27
C VAL A 122 2.86 -7.88 -9.07
N ALA A 123 2.14 -8.21 -10.16
CA ALA A 123 0.89 -8.95 -10.11
C ALA A 123 1.03 -10.30 -9.38
N GLN A 124 2.10 -11.04 -9.70
CA GLN A 124 2.40 -12.33 -9.06
C GLN A 124 2.71 -12.16 -7.58
N ARG A 125 3.45 -11.12 -7.20
CA ARG A 125 3.76 -10.82 -5.80
C ARG A 125 2.49 -10.44 -5.04
N MET A 126 1.67 -9.53 -5.55
CA MET A 126 0.39 -9.13 -4.92
C MET A 126 -0.50 -10.34 -4.62
N ARG A 127 -0.63 -11.27 -5.57
CA ARG A 127 -1.39 -12.52 -5.36
C ARG A 127 -0.82 -13.35 -4.22
N ARG A 128 0.50 -13.56 -4.20
CA ARG A 128 1.17 -14.32 -3.13
C ARG A 128 0.93 -13.69 -1.75
N ASP A 129 0.98 -12.36 -1.66
CA ASP A 129 0.86 -11.65 -0.38
C ASP A 129 -0.57 -11.63 0.14
N ALA A 130 -1.53 -11.39 -0.75
CA ALA A 130 -2.95 -11.48 -0.44
C ALA A 130 -3.31 -12.90 0.03
N ARG A 131 -2.76 -13.94 -0.61
CA ARG A 131 -2.90 -15.34 -0.18
C ARG A 131 -2.24 -15.65 1.16
N ALA A 132 -1.29 -14.84 1.62
CA ALA A 132 -0.73 -14.97 2.97
C ALA A 132 -1.66 -14.40 4.07
N GLY A 133 -2.82 -13.83 3.70
CA GLY A 133 -3.84 -13.40 4.66
C GLY A 133 -3.50 -12.16 5.47
N LEU A 134 -2.57 -11.33 5.01
CA LEU A 134 -2.29 -10.06 5.67
C LEU A 134 -3.37 -9.06 5.26
N GLY A 135 -4.12 -8.51 6.23
CA GLY A 135 -5.23 -7.58 6.00
C GLY A 135 -4.90 -6.45 5.02
N PRO A 136 -3.80 -5.70 5.23
CA PRO A 136 -3.37 -4.69 4.28
C PRO A 136 -3.13 -5.25 2.87
N SER A 137 -2.51 -6.42 2.75
CA SER A 137 -2.23 -7.06 1.45
C SER A 137 -3.51 -7.49 0.72
N LEU A 138 -4.50 -8.02 1.44
CA LEU A 138 -5.81 -8.36 0.88
C LEU A 138 -6.53 -7.12 0.33
N LEU A 139 -6.61 -6.06 1.15
CA LEU A 139 -7.29 -4.82 0.77
C LEU A 139 -6.61 -4.17 -0.45
N ASN A 140 -5.28 -4.12 -0.48
CA ASN A 140 -4.56 -3.56 -1.61
C ASN A 140 -4.69 -4.36 -2.90
N ALA A 141 -4.68 -5.69 -2.80
CA ALA A 141 -4.91 -6.52 -3.98
C ALA A 141 -6.31 -6.26 -4.55
N ALA A 142 -7.32 -6.13 -3.68
CA ALA A 142 -8.69 -5.81 -4.07
C ALA A 142 -8.83 -4.41 -4.70
N LEU A 143 -8.12 -3.40 -4.18
CA LEU A 143 -8.18 -2.00 -4.63
C LEU A 143 -7.19 -1.66 -5.75
N SER A 144 -6.43 -2.64 -6.24
CA SER A 144 -5.39 -2.39 -7.23
C SER A 144 -5.94 -1.88 -8.55
N ASP A 145 -5.20 -0.98 -9.22
CA ASP A 145 -5.48 -0.57 -10.59
C ASP A 145 -5.53 -1.78 -11.56
N ALA A 146 -6.40 -1.72 -12.57
CA ALA A 146 -6.53 -2.80 -13.55
C ALA A 146 -5.26 -3.02 -14.38
N GLY A 147 -4.41 -2.00 -14.53
CA GLY A 147 -3.11 -2.10 -15.16
C GLY A 147 -2.16 -3.07 -14.47
N TRP A 148 -2.40 -3.45 -13.20
CA TRP A 148 -1.59 -4.46 -12.50
C TRP A 148 -1.88 -5.89 -12.95
N GLY A 149 -2.91 -6.13 -13.76
CA GLY A 149 -3.20 -7.47 -14.29
C GLY A 149 -3.76 -8.46 -13.27
N LEU A 150 -4.39 -7.96 -12.19
CA LEU A 150 -5.32 -8.74 -11.36
C LEU A 150 -6.71 -8.69 -12.02
N SER A 151 -7.37 -9.84 -12.12
CA SER A 151 -8.74 -9.90 -12.65
C SER A 151 -9.77 -9.39 -11.64
N ASP A 152 -10.96 -9.01 -12.09
CA ASP A 152 -12.02 -8.53 -11.20
C ASP A 152 -12.47 -9.64 -10.22
N GLU A 153 -12.42 -10.90 -10.63
CA GLU A 153 -12.68 -12.07 -9.77
C GLU A 153 -11.64 -12.21 -8.67
N GLU A 154 -10.36 -12.01 -8.98
CA GLU A 154 -9.29 -12.05 -7.99
C GLU A 154 -9.43 -10.91 -6.98
N LYS A 155 -9.72 -9.69 -7.46
CA LYS A 155 -9.95 -8.54 -6.59
C LYS A 155 -11.12 -8.77 -5.65
N PHE A 156 -12.23 -9.29 -6.17
CA PHE A 156 -13.40 -9.60 -5.36
C PHE A 156 -13.13 -10.74 -4.36
N ALA A 157 -12.36 -11.76 -4.75
CA ALA A 157 -11.96 -12.84 -3.85
C ALA A 157 -11.15 -12.31 -2.66
N PHE A 158 -10.19 -11.42 -2.90
CA PHE A 158 -9.39 -10.80 -1.84
C PHE A 158 -10.20 -9.85 -0.96
N LEU A 159 -11.16 -9.12 -1.55
CA LEU A 159 -12.09 -8.29 -0.80
C LEU A 159 -12.97 -9.12 0.15
N LEU A 160 -13.48 -10.25 -0.34
CA LEU A 160 -14.28 -11.17 0.47
C LEU A 160 -13.45 -11.79 1.60
N ALA A 161 -12.22 -12.22 1.30
CA ALA A 161 -11.30 -12.73 2.32
C ALA A 161 -11.01 -11.66 3.38
N TYR A 162 -10.80 -10.39 2.99
CA TYR A 162 -10.64 -9.28 3.92
C TYR A 162 -11.87 -9.10 4.82
N ALA A 163 -13.07 -9.03 4.23
CA ALA A 163 -14.32 -8.87 4.97
C ALA A 163 -14.56 -10.02 5.96
N THR A 164 -14.25 -11.25 5.55
CA THR A 164 -14.46 -12.45 6.38
C THR A 164 -13.44 -12.55 7.51
N GLN A 165 -12.17 -12.25 7.24
CA GLN A 165 -11.11 -12.35 8.23
C GLN A 165 -11.16 -11.23 9.27
N PHE A 166 -11.59 -10.05 8.86
CA PHE A 166 -11.62 -8.85 9.70
C PHE A 166 -13.05 -8.37 9.95
N ASP A 167 -14.00 -9.30 10.15
CA ASP A 167 -15.44 -9.07 10.41
C ASP A 167 -15.68 -8.29 11.72
N GLN A 168 -15.26 -7.04 11.70
CA GLN A 168 -15.33 -6.05 12.75
C GLN A 168 -16.09 -4.85 12.18
N PRO A 169 -16.87 -4.13 12.99
CA PRO A 169 -17.67 -3.00 12.51
C PRO A 169 -16.89 -1.98 11.66
N GLY A 170 -15.62 -1.71 11.99
CA GLY A 170 -14.76 -0.80 11.24
C GLY A 170 -14.38 -1.27 9.83
N SER A 171 -14.30 -2.58 9.59
CA SER A 171 -13.96 -3.14 8.28
C SER A 171 -15.12 -3.04 7.30
N LEU A 172 -16.35 -3.27 7.76
CA LEU A 172 -17.56 -3.11 6.95
C LEU A 172 -17.79 -1.64 6.57
N GLU A 173 -17.52 -0.72 7.49
CA GLU A 173 -17.61 0.72 7.23
C GLU A 173 -16.58 1.18 6.20
N LEU A 174 -15.33 0.68 6.28
CA LEU A 174 -14.31 0.93 5.28
C LEU A 174 -14.73 0.44 3.89
N LEU A 175 -15.30 -0.77 3.79
CA LEU A 175 -15.81 -1.31 2.52
C LEU A 175 -16.96 -0.48 1.95
N ARG A 176 -17.86 0.01 2.81
CA ARG A 176 -18.94 0.92 2.43
C ARG A 176 -18.40 2.21 1.82
N LEU A 177 -17.45 2.85 2.51
CA LEU A 177 -16.80 4.08 2.05
C LEU A 177 -16.06 3.88 0.71
N LEU A 178 -15.31 2.79 0.59
CA LEU A 178 -14.58 2.47 -0.65
C LEU A 178 -15.52 2.26 -1.84
N ARG A 179 -16.70 1.67 -1.61
CA ARG A 179 -17.74 1.55 -2.64
C ARG A 179 -18.36 2.90 -3.00
N GLU A 180 -18.70 3.71 -2.01
CA GLU A 180 -19.29 5.04 -2.20
C GLU A 180 -18.37 5.99 -2.97
N HIS A 181 -17.07 5.89 -2.75
CA HIS A 181 -16.05 6.65 -3.47
C HIS A 181 -15.61 6.01 -4.80
N GLY A 182 -16.26 4.93 -5.23
CA GLY A 182 -16.00 4.31 -6.53
C GLY A 182 -14.73 3.46 -6.64
N TYR A 183 -14.01 3.24 -5.54
CA TYR A 183 -12.80 2.39 -5.52
C TYR A 183 -13.11 0.89 -5.67
N LEU A 184 -14.34 0.48 -5.36
CA LEU A 184 -14.83 -0.89 -5.50
C LEU A 184 -15.83 -1.00 -6.66
N GLN A 185 -15.47 -0.51 -7.84
CA GLN A 185 -16.24 -0.75 -9.06
C GLN A 185 -15.53 -1.78 -9.93
N PRO A 186 -16.01 -3.04 -9.97
CA PRO A 186 -15.59 -3.95 -11.04
C PRO A 186 -15.93 -3.33 -12.39
N ARG A 187 -15.16 -3.66 -13.44
CA ARG A 187 -15.36 -3.09 -14.80
C ARG A 187 -16.73 -3.45 -15.40
N GLY A 188 -17.47 -4.35 -14.76
CA GLY A 188 -18.88 -4.66 -14.99
C GLY A 188 -19.49 -5.38 -13.79
N SER A 189 -20.78 -5.71 -13.86
CA SER A 189 -21.39 -6.59 -12.85
C SER A 189 -20.79 -7.98 -12.95
N LEU A 190 -20.29 -8.52 -11.82
CA LEU A 190 -19.85 -9.90 -11.76
C LEU A 190 -21.04 -10.82 -12.01
N THR A 191 -20.89 -11.77 -12.93
CA THR A 191 -21.86 -12.84 -13.12
C THR A 191 -21.93 -13.73 -11.87
N ARG A 192 -23.04 -14.47 -11.70
CA ARG A 192 -23.17 -15.44 -10.60
C ARG A 192 -22.02 -16.45 -10.57
N GLN A 193 -21.55 -16.88 -11.74
CA GLN A 193 -20.42 -17.80 -11.86
C GLN A 193 -19.12 -17.16 -11.36
N GLN A 194 -18.85 -15.91 -11.75
CA GLN A 194 -17.68 -15.17 -11.26
C GLN A 194 -17.74 -14.94 -9.75
N MET A 195 -18.92 -14.66 -9.18
CA MET A 195 -19.09 -14.56 -7.73
C MET A 195 -18.82 -15.89 -7.02
N ALA A 196 -19.26 -17.02 -7.59
CA ALA A 196 -18.99 -18.34 -7.03
C ALA A 196 -17.49 -18.67 -7.03
N VAL A 197 -16.80 -18.40 -8.15
CA VAL A 197 -15.34 -18.56 -8.26
C VAL A 197 -14.61 -17.66 -7.27
N ALA A 198 -14.99 -16.39 -7.18
CA ALA A 198 -14.36 -15.46 -6.25
C ALA A 198 -14.59 -15.87 -4.79
N ARG A 199 -15.76 -16.42 -4.46
CA ARG A 199 -16.05 -16.98 -3.13
C ARG A 199 -15.14 -18.16 -2.81
N GLU A 200 -15.00 -19.10 -3.74
CA GLU A 200 -14.14 -20.27 -3.56
C GLU A 200 -12.66 -19.87 -3.40
N LEU A 201 -12.19 -18.91 -4.22
CA LEU A 201 -10.84 -18.36 -4.12
C LEU A 201 -10.61 -17.65 -2.79
N GLY A 202 -11.58 -16.87 -2.32
CA GLY A 202 -11.51 -16.18 -1.01
C GLY A 202 -11.44 -17.17 0.15
N LEU A 203 -12.27 -18.21 0.14
CA LEU A 203 -12.25 -19.27 1.15
C LEU A 203 -10.93 -20.04 1.16
N ARG A 204 -10.38 -20.40 -0.01
CA ARG A 204 -9.06 -21.04 -0.10
C ARG A 204 -7.93 -20.15 0.39
N ALA A 205 -8.01 -18.84 0.15
CA ALA A 205 -7.02 -17.90 0.67
C ALA A 205 -7.06 -17.87 2.21
N LEU A 206 -8.24 -17.97 2.82
CA LEU A 206 -8.42 -18.04 4.28
C LEU A 206 -7.88 -19.35 4.87
N GLU A 207 -8.06 -20.49 4.18
CA GLU A 207 -7.52 -21.80 4.61
C GLU A 207 -5.99 -21.84 4.66
N GLN A 208 -5.32 -21.01 3.85
CA GLN A 208 -3.87 -20.92 3.78
C GLN A 208 -3.26 -19.98 4.82
N VAL A 209 -4.09 -19.21 5.53
CA VAL A 209 -3.64 -18.35 6.62
C VAL A 209 -3.36 -19.26 7.82
N PRO A 210 -2.11 -19.34 8.32
CA PRO A 210 -1.83 -20.09 9.54
C PRO A 210 -2.76 -19.59 10.63
N ALA A 211 -3.41 -20.50 11.36
CA ALA A 211 -4.28 -20.16 12.48
C ALA A 211 -3.48 -19.30 13.47
N ARG A 212 -3.57 -17.98 13.33
CA ARG A 212 -2.95 -17.06 14.28
C ARG A 212 -3.74 -17.19 15.56
N SER A 213 -3.03 -17.54 16.63
CA SER A 213 -3.50 -17.55 18.00
C SER A 213 -4.39 -16.33 18.23
N ARG A 214 -5.66 -16.58 18.55
CA ARG A 214 -6.63 -15.56 18.93
C ARG A 214 -6.11 -14.76 20.12
#